data_AF-A0A3M1U516-F1
#
_entry.id   AF-A0A3M1U516-F1
#
_cell.length_a   1.000
_cell.length_b   1.000
_cell.length_c   1.000
_cell.angle_alpha   90.00
_cell.angle_beta   90.00
_cell.angle_gamma   90.00
#
_symmetry.space_group_name_H-M   'P 1'
#
loop_
_entity.id
_entity.type
_entity.pdbx_description
1 polymer ?
#
loop_
_entity_poly.entity_id
_entity_poly.type
_entity_poly.pdbx_seq_one_letter_code
_entity_poly.pdbx_strand_id
1 'polypeptide(L)'
;MNLDKGGRLWVTQSGKEGPGSKQFFIEPSGSAVLLASGELGLERKFLRIRAYRTGVPNAVPVFLGDSNVTPESGFALYPLDEIVLCIGPGAEVYATASYDVGQAEPEVDVLELG
;
A
#
# COMPACT_ATOMS: atom_id res chain seq x y z
N MET A 1 18.36 19.42 -5.71
CA MET A 1 18.07 19.65 -4.28
C MET A 1 16.67 20.23 -4.21
N ASN A 2 15.67 19.40 -3.90
CA ASN A 2 14.28 19.84 -3.89
C ASN A 2 13.91 20.20 -2.46
N LEU A 3 13.87 21.51 -2.19
CA LEU A 3 13.36 22.09 -0.95
C LEU A 3 11.88 22.38 -1.15
N ASP A 4 11.04 22.07 -0.14
CA ASP A 4 9.67 22.55 -0.14
C ASP A 4 9.60 24.06 0.20
N LYS A 5 8.39 24.63 0.10
CA LYS A 5 8.15 26.05 0.37
C LYS A 5 8.43 26.46 1.83
N GLY A 6 8.70 25.52 2.73
CA GLY A 6 9.05 25.75 4.14
C GLY A 6 10.55 25.67 4.43
N GLY A 7 11.40 25.44 3.42
CA GLY A 7 12.85 25.35 3.58
C GLY A 7 13.31 24.10 4.35
N ARG A 8 12.44 23.09 4.50
CA ARG A 8 12.82 21.84 5.17
C ARG A 8 13.56 20.92 4.19
N LEU A 9 14.71 20.46 4.65
CA LEU A 9 15.51 19.45 3.95
C LEU A 9 14.82 18.09 4.14
N TRP A 10 14.38 17.49 3.04
CA TRP A 10 13.87 16.12 3.05
C TRP A 10 15.06 15.18 3.24
N VAL A 11 15.33 14.79 4.49
CA VAL A 11 16.27 13.72 4.80
C VAL A 11 15.45 12.47 5.01
N THR A 12 15.39 11.60 4.00
CA THR A 12 14.91 10.23 4.17
C THR A 12 15.80 9.57 5.20
N GLN A 13 15.22 9.08 6.29
CA GLN A 13 15.95 8.36 7.34
C GLN A 13 16.31 6.94 6.87
N SER A 14 17.10 6.85 5.80
CA SER A 14 18.06 5.79 5.54
C SER A 14 18.93 6.28 4.38
N GLY A 15 20.25 6.16 4.52
CA GLY A 15 21.21 6.51 3.46
C GLY A 15 21.16 5.55 2.27
N LYS A 16 20.00 5.34 1.67
CA LYS A 16 19.83 4.68 0.37
C LYS A 16 18.89 5.50 -0.50
N GLU A 17 19.37 5.86 -1.67
CA GLU A 17 18.70 6.67 -2.67
C GLU A 17 17.39 6.02 -3.14
N GLY A 18 16.28 6.75 -3.05
CA GLY A 18 14.99 6.40 -3.64
C GLY A 18 13.81 6.42 -2.65
N PRO A 19 12.57 6.68 -3.11
CA PRO A 19 11.38 6.52 -2.27
C PRO A 19 11.32 5.06 -1.77
N GLY A 20 11.13 4.87 -0.47
CA GLY A 20 11.14 3.53 0.13
C GLY A 20 9.99 2.69 -0.41
N SER A 21 10.29 1.66 -1.18
CA SER A 21 9.31 0.65 -1.63
C SER A 21 9.25 -0.49 -0.64
N LYS A 22 8.04 -0.88 -0.23
CA LYS A 22 7.77 -2.07 0.60
C LYS A 22 6.83 -3.01 -0.15
N GLN A 23 7.13 -4.29 -0.13
CA GLN A 23 6.33 -5.36 -0.73
C GLN A 23 5.61 -6.13 0.36
N PHE A 24 4.34 -6.46 0.15
CA PHE A 24 3.51 -7.21 1.09
C PHE A 24 2.83 -8.38 0.37
N PHE A 25 2.78 -9.53 1.04
CA PHE A 25 1.97 -10.68 0.66
C PHE A 25 0.72 -10.71 1.54
N ILE A 26 -0.44 -10.90 0.93
CA ILE A 26 -1.71 -10.98 1.67
C ILE A 26 -2.07 -12.45 1.84
N GLU A 27 -2.28 -12.89 3.07
CA GLU A 27 -2.65 -14.27 3.40
C GLU A 27 -4.10 -14.60 3.00
N PRO A 28 -4.44 -15.89 2.79
CA PRO A 28 -5.77 -16.30 2.34
C PRO A 28 -6.85 -16.19 3.44
N SER A 29 -6.45 -15.85 4.66
CA SER A 29 -7.32 -15.86 5.84
C SER A 29 -8.33 -14.72 5.88
N GLY A 30 -8.31 -13.80 4.91
CA GLY A 30 -9.16 -12.60 4.89
C GLY A 30 -8.80 -11.56 5.96
N SER A 31 -7.70 -11.76 6.70
CA SER A 31 -7.24 -10.83 7.72
C SER A 31 -6.62 -9.59 7.07
N ALA A 32 -7.00 -8.41 7.56
CA ALA A 32 -6.47 -7.14 7.08
C ALA A 32 -4.98 -6.99 7.43
N VAL A 33 -4.16 -6.67 6.44
CA VAL A 33 -2.72 -6.39 6.55
C VAL A 33 -2.51 -4.87 6.52
N LEU A 34 -1.81 -4.32 7.51
CA LEU A 34 -1.43 -2.91 7.50
C LEU A 34 -0.38 -2.66 6.41
N LEU A 35 -0.75 -1.90 5.38
CA LEU A 35 0.16 -1.52 4.30
C LEU A 35 1.02 -0.33 4.68
N ALA A 36 0.42 0.64 5.37
CA ALA A 36 1.10 1.86 5.78
C ALA A 36 0.28 2.68 6.77
N SER A 37 0.99 3.50 7.52
CA SER A 37 0.44 4.54 8.37
C SER A 37 1.00 5.91 7.99
N GLY A 38 0.18 6.94 8.15
CA GLY A 38 0.62 8.33 8.14
C GLY A 38 1.46 8.61 9.37
N GLU A 39 2.37 9.58 9.27
CA GLU A 39 3.17 10.02 10.41
C GLU A 39 2.47 11.16 11.15
N LEU A 40 2.47 11.09 12.48
CA LEU A 40 1.99 12.20 13.30
C LEU A 40 2.92 13.40 13.10
N GLY A 41 2.34 14.55 12.73
CA GLY A 41 3.08 15.80 12.53
C GLY A 41 3.51 16.10 11.08
N LEU A 42 3.28 15.20 10.13
CA LEU A 42 3.33 15.50 8.69
C LEU A 42 1.92 15.83 8.18
N GLU A 43 1.78 16.83 7.32
CA GLU A 43 0.46 17.28 6.84
C GLU A 43 -0.25 16.20 6.00
N ARG A 44 0.46 15.56 5.07
CA ARG A 44 -0.04 14.50 4.18
C ARG A 44 1.10 13.60 3.70
N LYS A 45 0.80 12.34 3.44
CA LYS A 45 1.70 11.37 2.79
C LYS A 45 0.99 10.79 1.58
N PHE A 46 1.64 10.70 0.44
CA PHE A 46 1.08 10.02 -0.71
C PHE A 46 1.61 8.58 -0.76
N LEU A 47 0.74 7.61 -1.00
CA LEU A 47 1.15 6.23 -1.23
C LEU A 47 0.74 5.81 -2.61
N ARG A 48 1.68 5.27 -3.37
CA ARG A 48 1.37 4.55 -4.59
C ARG A 48 1.32 3.05 -4.27
N ILE A 49 0.14 2.46 -4.42
CA ILE A 49 -0.10 1.04 -4.16
C ILE A 49 -0.34 0.37 -5.51
N ARG A 50 0.39 -0.70 -5.77
CA ARG A 50 0.26 -1.47 -7.02
C ARG A 50 0.02 -2.94 -6.70
N ALA A 51 -1.06 -3.50 -7.24
CA ALA A 51 -1.32 -4.94 -7.17
C ALA A 51 -0.51 -5.65 -8.25
N TYR A 52 0.33 -6.62 -7.85
CA TYR A 52 1.17 -7.35 -8.79
C TYR A 52 0.50 -8.59 -9.36
N ARG A 53 0.89 -8.90 -10.60
CA ARG A 53 0.59 -10.15 -11.29
C ARG A 53 1.91 -10.82 -11.62
N THR A 54 2.31 -11.84 -10.87
CA THR A 54 3.42 -12.69 -11.31
C THR A 54 2.93 -14.12 -11.57
N GLY A 55 3.14 -14.59 -12.80
CA GLY A 55 3.21 -16.01 -13.14
C GLY A 55 1.94 -16.86 -13.15
N VAL A 56 0.78 -16.42 -12.66
CA VAL A 56 -0.36 -17.34 -12.41
C VAL A 56 -1.67 -16.93 -13.11
N PRO A 57 -2.40 -17.88 -13.74
CA PRO A 57 -3.78 -17.69 -14.16
C PRO A 57 -4.69 -17.55 -12.94
N ASN A 58 -5.66 -16.61 -12.94
CA ASN A 58 -6.58 -16.31 -11.83
C ASN A 58 -5.98 -15.48 -10.68
N ALA A 59 -5.15 -14.48 -11.00
CA ALA A 59 -4.72 -13.51 -10.00
C ALA A 59 -5.93 -12.84 -9.33
N VAL A 60 -5.92 -12.80 -8.01
CA VAL A 60 -7.06 -12.38 -7.17
C VAL A 60 -6.95 -10.88 -6.87
N PRO A 61 -8.07 -10.13 -6.87
CA PRO A 61 -8.05 -8.73 -6.48
C PRO A 61 -7.64 -8.55 -5.01
N VAL A 62 -7.03 -7.40 -4.74
CA VAL A 62 -6.73 -6.92 -3.39
C VAL A 62 -7.75 -5.85 -3.03
N PHE A 63 -8.25 -5.87 -1.80
CA PHE A 63 -9.24 -4.93 -1.32
C PHE A 63 -8.62 -4.00 -0.29
N LEU A 64 -8.65 -2.69 -0.55
CA LEU A 64 -8.10 -1.67 0.33
C LEU A 64 -9.18 -1.03 1.22
N GLY A 65 -8.82 -0.67 2.44
CA GLY A 65 -9.72 0.02 3.36
C GLY A 65 -9.10 0.31 4.72
N ASP A 66 -9.96 0.43 5.74
CA ASP A 66 -9.56 0.54 7.14
C ASP A 66 -9.22 -0.83 7.76
N SER A 67 -8.94 -0.87 9.06
CA SER A 67 -8.52 -2.08 9.77
C SER A 67 -9.54 -3.22 9.75
N ASN A 68 -10.80 -2.96 9.40
CA ASN A 68 -11.86 -3.97 9.28
C ASN A 68 -12.22 -4.27 7.81
N VAL A 69 -11.38 -3.86 6.84
CA VAL A 69 -11.64 -4.10 5.41
C VAL A 69 -11.91 -5.57 5.13
N THR A 70 -12.96 -5.83 4.36
CA THR A 70 -13.33 -7.16 3.82
C THR A 70 -13.43 -7.10 2.29
N PRO A 71 -13.44 -8.26 1.59
CA PRO A 71 -13.70 -8.30 0.15
C PRO A 71 -15.00 -7.63 -0.30
N GLU A 72 -16.02 -7.56 0.57
CA GLU A 72 -17.32 -6.96 0.26
C GLU A 72 -17.39 -5.45 0.54
N SER A 73 -16.50 -4.93 1.39
CA SER A 73 -16.51 -3.55 1.88
C SER A 73 -15.34 -2.71 1.37
N GLY A 74 -14.26 -3.35 0.92
CA GLY A 74 -13.05 -2.70 0.47
C GLY A 74 -13.10 -2.21 -0.97
N PHE A 75 -12.21 -1.26 -1.28
CA PHE A 75 -11.96 -0.82 -2.64
C PHE A 75 -11.10 -1.85 -3.37
N ALA A 76 -11.65 -2.49 -4.41
CA ALA A 76 -10.93 -3.49 -5.18
C ALA A 76 -9.85 -2.86 -6.09
N LEU A 77 -8.61 -3.31 -5.94
CA LEU A 77 -7.55 -3.24 -6.95
C LEU A 77 -7.42 -4.59 -7.64
N TYR A 78 -7.60 -4.61 -8.95
CA TYR A 78 -7.38 -5.78 -9.75
C TYR A 78 -5.89 -5.97 -10.06
N PRO A 79 -5.46 -7.17 -10.47
CA PRO A 79 -4.07 -7.41 -10.82
C PRO A 79 -3.56 -6.40 -11.87
N LEU A 80 -2.39 -5.82 -11.60
CA LEU A 80 -1.73 -4.75 -12.35
C LEU A 80 -2.29 -3.34 -12.16
N ASP A 81 -3.40 -3.18 -11.42
CA ASP A 81 -3.91 -1.85 -11.07
C ASP A 81 -2.92 -1.12 -10.17
N GLU A 82 -2.93 0.21 -10.30
CA GLU A 82 -2.17 1.13 -9.48
C GLU A 82 -3.10 2.24 -8.99
N ILE A 83 -2.99 2.58 -7.72
CA ILE A 83 -3.68 3.73 -7.12
C ILE A 83 -2.69 4.60 -6.36
N VAL A 84 -2.93 5.91 -6.36
CA VAL A 84 -2.24 6.85 -5.46
C VAL A 84 -3.23 7.35 -4.43
N LEU A 85 -2.96 7.06 -3.16
CA LEU A 85 -3.76 7.49 -2.02
C LEU A 85 -3.09 8.65 -1.29
N CYS A 86 -3.88 9.64 -0.91
CA CYS A 86 -3.47 10.68 0.02
C CYS A 86 -3.86 10.27 1.44
N ILE A 87 -2.88 10.06 2.30
CA ILE A 87 -3.06 9.64 3.69
C ILE A 87 -2.82 10.84 4.60
N GLY A 88 -3.80 11.11 5.46
CA GLY A 88 -3.71 12.16 6.47
C GLY A 88 -2.75 11.79 7.62
N PRO A 89 -2.47 12.74 8.52
CA PRO A 89 -1.62 12.50 9.68
C PRO A 89 -2.18 11.35 10.53
N GLY A 90 -1.37 10.33 10.81
CA GLY A 90 -1.75 9.16 11.61
C GLY A 90 -2.83 8.24 11.02
N ALA A 91 -3.29 8.48 9.79
CA ALA A 91 -4.27 7.59 9.14
C ALA A 91 -3.61 6.31 8.65
N GLU A 92 -4.33 5.19 8.69
CA GLU A 92 -3.81 3.88 8.32
C GLU A 92 -4.52 3.35 7.07
N VAL A 93 -3.80 2.59 6.26
CA VAL A 93 -4.36 1.88 5.10
C VAL A 93 -4.05 0.41 5.25
N TYR A 94 -5.10 -0.39 5.13
CA TYR A 94 -5.06 -1.84 5.22
C TYR A 94 -5.48 -2.46 3.90
N ALA A 95 -5.07 -3.71 3.72
CA ALA A 95 -5.47 -4.53 2.58
C ALA A 95 -5.87 -5.94 3.01
N THR A 96 -6.83 -6.52 2.31
CA THR A 96 -7.23 -7.91 2.46
C THR A 96 -7.45 -8.55 1.08
N ALA A 97 -7.55 -9.86 1.05
CA ALA A 97 -7.90 -10.64 -0.13
C ALA A 97 -8.62 -11.93 0.28
N SER A 98 -9.40 -12.49 -0.65
CA SER A 98 -10.02 -13.80 -0.48
C SER A 98 -9.65 -14.67 -1.67
N TYR A 99 -8.90 -15.73 -1.39
CA TYR A 99 -8.43 -16.68 -2.40
C TYR A 99 -8.34 -18.09 -1.82
N ASP A 100 -8.50 -19.08 -2.69
CA ASP A 100 -8.39 -20.49 -2.32
C ASP A 100 -6.93 -20.92 -2.21
N VAL A 101 -6.64 -21.86 -1.30
CA VAL A 101 -5.31 -22.48 -1.18
C VAL A 101 -4.95 -23.15 -2.52
N GLY A 102 -3.86 -22.69 -3.12
CA GLY A 102 -3.41 -23.12 -4.46
C GLY A 102 -3.64 -22.08 -5.57
N GLN A 103 -4.38 -21.01 -5.30
CA GLN A 103 -4.31 -19.78 -6.10
C GLN A 103 -3.04 -18.99 -5.74
N ALA A 104 -2.62 -18.10 -6.64
CA ALA A 104 -1.50 -17.22 -6.35
C ALA A 104 -1.83 -16.23 -5.25
N GLU A 105 -0.89 -16.05 -4.34
CA GLU A 105 -0.97 -15.04 -3.30
C GLU A 105 -0.98 -13.64 -3.93
N PRO A 106 -1.94 -12.78 -3.57
CA PRO A 106 -1.91 -11.39 -3.97
C PRO A 106 -0.74 -10.67 -3.32
N GLU A 107 -0.07 -9.87 -4.14
CA GLU A 107 1.09 -9.11 -3.74
C GLU A 107 0.85 -7.63 -4.02
N VAL A 108 1.24 -6.76 -3.08
CA VAL A 108 1.16 -5.31 -3.24
C VAL A 108 2.49 -4.66 -2.95
N ASP A 109 2.91 -3.76 -3.84
CA ASP A 109 3.98 -2.81 -3.53
C ASP A 109 3.38 -1.49 -3.09
N VAL A 110 3.96 -0.95 -2.03
CA VAL A 110 3.68 0.38 -1.52
C VAL A 110 4.93 1.22 -1.71
N LEU A 111 4.78 2.32 -2.45
CA LEU A 111 5.79 3.35 -2.56
C LEU A 111 5.34 4.60 -1.82
N GLU A 112 6.15 5.03 -0.86
CA GLU A 112 5.94 6.29 -0.16
C GLU A 112 6.38 7.47 -1.04
N LEU A 113 5.42 8.33 -1.37
CA LEU A 113 5.60 9.58 -2.11
C LEU A 113 5.49 10.73 -1.08
N GLY A 114 6.54 11.54 -1.00
CA GLY A 114 6.61 12.71 -0.10
C GLY A 114 5.61 13.80 -0.46
#